data_AF-A0AAV2KVP2-F1
#
_entry.id   AF-A0AAV2KVP2-F1
#
_cell.length_a   1.000
_cell.length_b   1.000
_cell.length_c   1.000
_cell.angle_alpha   90.00
_cell.angle_beta   90.00
_cell.angle_gamma   90.00
#
_symmetry.space_group_name_H-M   'P 1'
#
loop_
_entity.id
_entity.type
_entity.pdbx_description
1 polymer ?
#
loop_
_entity_poly.entity_id
_entity_poly.type
_entity_poly.pdbx_seq_one_letter_code
_entity_poly.pdbx_strand_id
1 'polypeptide(L)'
;MVSTEYRGAAIEESYSKSMSKLAKTASNCSALGTFAPMWDVFRVSADKLALCHMELMRKMNDLIRDITKYGEEQLKTHRKTKEEMGATVEAVQALQAQAGHLHKSKEGHQAKCVELERLKKEGAPHKELEKAELKSKKAAESFALCIEKYNRVGAEFEQKLSESAQVRLPVSP
;
A
#
# COMPACT_ATOMS: atom_id res chain seq x y z
N MET A 1 -17.13 -6.51 1.15
CA MET A 1 -16.83 -6.84 2.55
C MET A 1 -17.86 -6.21 3.48
N VAL A 2 -17.94 -4.88 3.53
CA VAL A 2 -18.93 -4.12 4.33
C VAL A 2 -20.39 -4.55 4.09
N SER A 3 -20.80 -4.77 2.84
CA SER A 3 -22.16 -5.25 2.51
C SER A 3 -22.51 -6.63 3.10
N THR A 4 -21.51 -7.49 3.29
CA THR A 4 -21.70 -8.83 3.87
C THR A 4 -21.87 -8.75 5.39
N GLU A 5 -21.21 -7.79 6.05
CA GLU A 5 -21.31 -7.56 7.49
C GLU A 5 -22.69 -6.99 7.85
N TYR A 6 -23.18 -6.01 7.09
CA TYR A 6 -24.55 -5.50 7.22
C TYR A 6 -25.61 -6.58 7.02
N ARG A 7 -25.36 -7.53 6.11
CA ARG A 7 -26.26 -8.68 5.90
C ARG A 7 -26.34 -9.57 7.14
N GLY A 8 -25.24 -9.78 7.85
CA GLY A 8 -25.23 -10.55 9.10
C GLY A 8 -26.10 -9.91 10.19
N ALA A 9 -25.91 -8.61 10.44
CA ALA A 9 -26.72 -7.87 11.42
C ALA A 9 -28.23 -7.88 11.08
N ALA A 10 -28.58 -7.75 9.80
CA ALA A 10 -29.97 -7.80 9.34
C ALA A 10 -30.63 -9.18 9.52
N ILE A 11 -29.85 -10.26 9.34
CA ILE A 11 -30.32 -11.63 9.60
C ILE A 11 -30.64 -11.80 11.09
N GLU A 12 -29.73 -11.37 11.97
CA GLU A 12 -29.92 -11.43 13.42
C GLU A 12 -31.12 -10.60 13.89
N GLU A 13 -31.36 -9.43 13.29
CA GLU A 13 -32.55 -8.62 13.56
C GLU A 13 -33.84 -9.36 13.18
N SER A 14 -33.86 -10.02 12.03
CA SER A 14 -35.00 -10.83 11.56
C SER A 14 -35.30 -11.99 12.51
N TYR A 15 -34.26 -12.69 12.99
CA TYR A 15 -34.41 -13.76 13.96
C TYR A 15 -34.94 -13.25 15.30
N SER A 16 -34.40 -12.14 15.81
CA SER A 16 -34.90 -11.52 17.04
C SER A 16 -36.39 -11.20 16.96
N LYS A 17 -36.83 -10.52 15.90
CA LYS A 17 -38.25 -10.19 15.66
C LYS A 17 -39.14 -11.44 15.56
N SER A 18 -38.65 -12.47 14.86
CA SER A 18 -39.38 -13.74 14.70
C SER A 18 -39.55 -14.45 16.04
N MET A 19 -38.52 -14.46 16.88
CA MET A 19 -38.58 -15.05 18.22
C MET A 19 -39.50 -14.26 19.16
N SER A 20 -39.48 -12.92 19.13
CA SER A 20 -40.47 -12.12 19.89
C SER A 20 -41.90 -12.40 19.45
N LYS A 21 -42.13 -12.60 18.15
CA LYS A 21 -43.45 -12.99 17.64
C LYS A 21 -43.86 -14.37 18.15
N LEU A 22 -42.95 -15.33 18.16
CA LEU A 22 -43.20 -16.67 18.68
C LEU A 22 -43.52 -16.65 20.19
N ALA A 23 -42.80 -15.87 20.98
CA ALA A 23 -43.10 -15.68 22.41
C ALA A 23 -44.52 -15.13 22.61
N LYS A 24 -44.92 -14.13 21.82
CA LYS A 24 -46.28 -13.57 21.84
C LYS A 24 -47.34 -14.60 21.44
N THR A 25 -47.06 -15.44 20.45
CA THR A 25 -47.96 -16.54 20.07
C THR A 25 -48.12 -17.55 21.21
N ALA A 26 -47.04 -17.94 21.88
CA ALA A 26 -47.10 -18.84 23.03
C ALA A 26 -47.93 -18.24 24.19
N SER A 27 -47.85 -16.93 24.44
CA SER A 27 -48.69 -16.24 25.44
C SER A 27 -50.19 -16.30 25.14
N ASN A 28 -50.57 -16.49 23.87
CA ASN A 28 -51.97 -16.52 23.43
C ASN A 28 -52.53 -17.94 23.32
N CYS A 29 -51.76 -18.97 23.66
CA CYS A 29 -52.21 -20.35 23.64
C CYS A 29 -53.20 -20.65 24.79
N SER A 30 -53.97 -21.73 24.65
CA SER A 30 -54.99 -22.12 25.62
C SER A 30 -54.40 -22.30 27.02
N ALA A 31 -55.04 -21.68 28.02
CA ALA A 31 -54.74 -21.88 29.44
C ALA A 31 -55.40 -23.14 30.03
N LEU A 32 -56.13 -23.91 29.21
CA LEU A 32 -56.83 -25.13 29.63
C LEU A 32 -55.97 -26.37 29.41
N GLY A 33 -56.10 -27.33 30.32
CA GLY A 33 -55.43 -28.63 30.26
C GLY A 33 -54.11 -28.67 31.03
N THR A 34 -53.65 -29.89 31.31
CA THR A 34 -52.43 -30.14 32.12
C THR A 34 -51.14 -29.68 31.43
N PHE A 35 -51.19 -29.40 30.12
CA PHE A 35 -50.07 -28.87 29.35
C PHE A 35 -49.91 -27.36 29.45
N ALA A 36 -50.92 -26.63 29.93
CA ALA A 36 -50.92 -25.15 29.94
C ALA A 36 -49.64 -24.50 30.52
N PRO A 37 -49.02 -25.01 31.61
CA PRO A 37 -47.77 -24.44 32.14
C PRO A 37 -46.58 -24.50 31.17
N MET A 38 -46.59 -25.41 30.19
CA MET A 38 -45.51 -25.52 29.20
C MET A 38 -45.48 -24.32 28.25
N TRP A 39 -46.62 -23.67 27.99
CA TRP A 39 -46.66 -22.46 27.16
C TRP A 39 -45.85 -21.31 27.76
N ASP A 40 -45.82 -21.19 29.08
CA ASP A 40 -44.97 -20.21 29.76
C ASP A 40 -43.48 -20.54 29.61
N VAL A 41 -43.11 -21.82 29.66
CA VAL A 41 -41.72 -22.24 29.42
C VAL A 41 -41.30 -21.89 27.99
N PHE A 42 -42.15 -22.15 26.99
CA PHE A 42 -41.88 -21.78 25.60
C PHE A 42 -41.79 -20.26 25.41
N ARG A 43 -42.72 -19.50 26.01
CA ARG A 43 -42.72 -18.04 25.97
C ARG A 43 -41.42 -17.46 26.52
N VAL A 44 -41.03 -17.84 27.75
CA VAL A 44 -39.81 -17.35 28.39
C VAL A 44 -38.56 -17.74 27.60
N SER A 45 -38.53 -18.95 27.05
CA SER A 45 -37.40 -19.42 26.24
C SER A 45 -37.27 -18.64 24.93
N ALA A 46 -38.40 -18.39 24.24
CA ALA A 46 -38.43 -17.59 23.03
C ALA A 46 -38.06 -16.11 23.29
N ASP A 47 -38.51 -15.53 24.41
CA ASP A 47 -38.11 -14.17 24.83
C ASP A 47 -36.59 -14.09 25.07
N LYS A 48 -36.01 -15.06 25.78
CA LYS A 48 -34.56 -15.10 26.01
C LYS A 48 -33.79 -15.23 24.70
N LEU A 49 -34.25 -16.07 23.77
CA LEU A 49 -33.60 -16.23 22.48
C LEU A 49 -33.70 -14.95 21.62
N ALA A 50 -34.85 -14.26 21.66
CA ALA A 50 -35.02 -12.97 21.00
C ALA A 50 -34.02 -11.93 21.52
N LEU A 51 -33.78 -11.90 22.84
CA LEU A 51 -32.77 -11.03 23.47
C LEU A 51 -31.34 -11.38 23.03
N CYS A 52 -30.98 -12.67 22.97
CA CYS A 52 -29.66 -13.11 22.50
C CYS A 52 -29.38 -12.63 21.05
N HIS A 53 -30.33 -12.84 20.13
CA HIS A 53 -30.20 -12.36 18.75
C HIS A 53 -30.10 -10.82 18.67
N MET A 54 -30.86 -10.10 19.49
CA MET A 54 -30.80 -8.64 19.54
C MET A 54 -29.44 -8.15 20.05
N GLU A 55 -28.89 -8.78 21.09
CA GLU A 55 -27.59 -8.41 21.63
C GLU A 55 -26.46 -8.70 20.63
N LEU A 56 -26.52 -9.85 19.93
CA LEU A 56 -25.58 -10.17 18.88
C LEU A 56 -25.63 -9.15 17.74
N MET A 57 -26.83 -8.80 17.26
CA MET A 57 -27.02 -7.76 16.24
C MET A 57 -26.41 -6.41 16.66
N ARG A 58 -26.57 -6.00 17.92
CA ARG A 58 -25.95 -4.76 18.44
C ARG A 58 -24.43 -4.83 18.40
N LYS A 59 -23.84 -5.92 18.88
CA LYS A 59 -22.38 -6.14 18.83
C LYS A 59 -21.86 -6.14 17.38
N MET A 60 -22.60 -6.71 16.44
CA MET A 60 -22.24 -6.67 15.02
C MET A 60 -22.27 -5.25 14.47
N ASN A 61 -23.29 -4.44 14.80
CA ASN A 61 -23.36 -3.05 14.38
C ASN A 61 -22.25 -2.19 14.98
N ASP A 62 -21.89 -2.42 16.24
CA ASP A 62 -20.74 -1.77 16.87
C ASP A 62 -19.44 -2.11 16.14
N LEU A 63 -19.23 -3.39 15.82
CA LEU A 63 -18.07 -3.83 15.05
C LEU A 63 -18.04 -3.24 13.63
N ILE A 64 -19.18 -3.18 12.93
CA ILE A 64 -19.28 -2.54 11.61
C ILE A 64 -18.85 -1.08 11.68
N ARG A 65 -19.26 -0.36 12.73
CA ARG A 65 -18.87 1.04 12.95
C ARG A 65 -17.36 1.16 13.15
N ASP A 66 -16.77 0.29 13.98
CA ASP A 66 -15.33 0.29 14.23
C ASP A 66 -14.52 -0.06 12.98
N ILE A 67 -14.97 -1.04 12.19
CA ILE A 67 -14.37 -1.39 10.89
C ILE A 67 -14.46 -0.21 9.91
N THR A 68 -15.61 0.45 9.85
CA THR A 68 -15.81 1.62 8.97
C THR A 68 -14.87 2.75 9.36
N LYS A 69 -14.81 3.08 10.65
CA LYS A 69 -13.90 4.09 11.19
C LYS A 69 -12.43 3.75 10.91
N TYR A 70 -12.04 2.50 11.14
CA TYR A 70 -10.70 2.02 10.81
C TYR A 70 -10.40 2.17 9.31
N GLY A 71 -11.36 1.88 8.44
CA GLY A 71 -11.23 2.12 6.99
C GLY A 71 -10.91 3.57 6.65
N GLU A 72 -11.58 4.53 7.29
CA GLU A 72 -11.31 5.97 7.12
C GLU A 72 -9.92 6.38 7.64
N GLU A 73 -9.53 5.85 8.80
CA GLU A 73 -8.20 6.08 9.39
C GLU A 73 -7.08 5.48 8.52
N GLN A 74 -7.31 4.31 7.94
CA GLN A 74 -6.40 3.68 6.98
C GLN A 74 -6.23 4.53 5.71
N LEU A 75 -7.32 5.09 5.17
CA LEU A 75 -7.24 5.99 4.02
C LEU A 75 -6.42 7.25 4.32
N LYS A 76 -6.59 7.85 5.50
CA LYS A 76 -5.78 9.00 5.95
C LYS A 76 -4.31 8.61 6.09
N THR A 77 -4.03 7.48 6.72
CA THR A 77 -2.68 6.96 6.92
C THR A 77 -1.98 6.67 5.58
N HIS A 78 -2.69 6.04 4.64
CA HIS A 78 -2.17 5.76 3.30
C HIS A 78 -1.87 7.05 2.52
N ARG A 79 -2.74 8.06 2.61
CA ARG A 79 -2.51 9.37 1.99
C ARG A 79 -1.27 10.04 2.56
N LYS A 80 -1.15 10.11 3.89
CA LYS A 80 0.01 10.67 4.58
C LYS A 80 1.30 9.95 4.19
N THR A 81 1.27 8.61 4.21
CA THR A 81 2.42 7.78 3.79
C THR A 81 2.82 8.10 2.35
N LYS A 82 1.86 8.20 1.42
CA LYS A 82 2.16 8.53 0.02
C LYS A 82 2.85 9.89 -0.12
N GLU A 83 2.41 10.89 0.64
CA GLU A 83 3.01 12.22 0.66
C GLU A 83 4.45 12.17 1.24
N GLU A 84 4.66 11.47 2.36
CA GLU A 84 5.97 11.28 2.98
C GLU A 84 6.96 10.51 2.08
N MET A 85 6.48 9.57 1.27
CA MET A 85 7.30 8.81 0.32
C MET A 85 7.66 9.61 -0.95
N GLY A 86 7.13 10.82 -1.13
CA GLY A 86 7.36 11.64 -2.33
C GLY A 86 8.85 11.88 -2.61
N ALA A 87 9.60 12.31 -1.60
CA ALA A 87 11.03 12.57 -1.74
C ALA A 87 11.85 11.33 -2.16
N THR A 88 11.44 10.14 -1.69
CA THR A 88 12.09 8.88 -2.05
C THR A 88 11.79 8.50 -3.50
N VAL A 89 10.56 8.75 -3.97
CA VAL A 89 10.20 8.55 -5.38
C VAL A 89 11.00 9.50 -6.28
N GLU A 90 11.14 10.77 -5.89
CA GLU A 90 11.95 11.74 -6.62
C GLU A 90 13.43 11.32 -6.69
N ALA A 91 14.01 10.85 -5.59
CA ALA A 91 15.38 10.36 -5.56
C ALA A 91 15.60 9.13 -6.47
N VAL A 92 14.65 8.19 -6.51
CA VAL A 92 14.68 7.05 -7.43
C VAL A 92 14.64 7.51 -8.89
N GLN A 93 13.75 8.44 -9.22
CA GLN A 93 13.64 8.98 -10.58
C GLN A 93 14.91 9.72 -11.00
N ALA A 94 15.51 10.50 -10.09
CA ALA A 94 16.77 11.18 -10.32
C ALA A 94 17.92 10.19 -10.58
N LEU A 95 18.00 9.11 -9.79
CA LEU A 95 18.98 8.05 -9.97
C LEU A 95 18.83 7.35 -11.32
N GLN A 96 17.60 7.00 -11.70
CA GLN A 96 17.30 6.37 -13.00
C GLN A 96 17.68 7.29 -14.17
N ALA A 97 17.35 8.57 -14.09
CA ALA A 97 17.72 9.55 -15.10
C ALA A 97 19.25 9.69 -15.24
N GLN A 98 19.97 9.79 -14.12
CA GLN A 98 21.43 9.87 -14.15
C GLN A 98 22.09 8.58 -14.62
N ALA A 99 21.52 7.40 -14.32
CA ALA A 99 21.99 6.13 -14.87
C ALA A 99 21.97 6.14 -16.41
N GLY A 100 20.89 6.68 -17.01
CA GLY A 100 20.78 6.87 -18.46
C GLY A 100 21.83 7.81 -19.03
N HIS A 101 22.08 8.95 -18.36
CA HIS A 101 23.14 9.89 -18.77
C HIS A 101 24.55 9.28 -18.65
N LEU A 102 24.81 8.52 -17.59
CA LEU A 102 26.06 7.81 -17.37
C LEU A 102 26.30 6.78 -18.48
N HIS A 103 25.29 5.98 -18.82
CA HIS A 103 25.39 5.00 -19.88
C HIS A 103 25.71 5.66 -21.24
N LYS A 104 24.96 6.71 -21.61
CA LYS A 104 25.16 7.43 -22.87
C LYS A 104 26.54 8.11 -22.95
N SER A 105 27.02 8.69 -21.86
CA SER A 105 28.36 9.32 -21.83
C SER A 105 29.49 8.29 -21.89
N LYS A 106 29.32 7.12 -21.26
CA LYS A 106 30.24 5.98 -21.38
C LYS A 106 30.38 5.52 -22.83
N GLU A 107 29.27 5.26 -23.51
CA GLU A 107 29.26 4.84 -24.93
C GLU A 107 29.87 5.94 -25.82
N GLY A 108 29.52 7.21 -25.56
CA GLY A 108 30.07 8.34 -26.27
C GLY A 108 31.59 8.46 -26.14
N HIS A 109 32.13 8.29 -24.93
CA HIS A 109 33.56 8.26 -24.67
C HIS A 109 34.23 7.08 -25.39
N GLN A 110 33.68 5.87 -25.25
CA GLN A 110 34.21 4.67 -25.89
C GLN A 110 34.27 4.82 -27.42
N ALA A 111 33.23 5.41 -28.04
CA ALA A 111 33.23 5.68 -29.47
C ALA A 111 34.34 6.65 -29.91
N LYS A 112 34.68 7.66 -29.09
CA LYS A 112 35.80 8.58 -29.38
C LYS A 112 37.16 7.89 -29.22
N CYS A 113 37.31 6.99 -28.23
CA CYS A 113 38.53 6.20 -28.08
C CYS A 113 38.76 5.28 -29.28
N VAL A 114 37.72 4.56 -29.73
CA VAL A 114 37.80 3.65 -30.89
C VAL A 114 38.20 4.42 -32.15
N GLU A 115 37.59 5.58 -32.39
CA GLU A 115 37.92 6.41 -33.56
C GLU A 115 39.36 6.95 -33.52
N LEU A 116 39.83 7.38 -32.35
CA LEU A 116 41.21 7.82 -32.18
C LEU A 116 42.21 6.71 -32.50
N GLU A 117 41.98 5.50 -32.00
CA GLU A 117 42.84 4.35 -32.26
C GLU A 117 42.81 3.91 -33.74
N ARG A 118 41.65 4.05 -34.41
CA ARG A 118 41.54 3.83 -35.85
C ARG A 118 42.42 4.81 -36.64
N LEU A 119 42.30 6.11 -36.36
CA LEU A 119 43.10 7.15 -37.03
C LEU A 119 44.61 6.97 -36.80
N LYS A 120 45.02 6.54 -35.60
CA LYS A 120 46.42 6.20 -35.30
C LYS A 120 46.92 5.04 -36.16
N LYS A 121 46.13 3.97 -36.30
CA LYS A 121 46.50 2.79 -37.12
C LYS A 121 46.56 3.11 -38.60
N GLU A 122 45.71 4.00 -39.09
CA GLU A 122 45.67 4.42 -40.49
C GLU A 122 46.74 5.48 -40.84
N GLY A 123 47.52 5.94 -39.86
CA GLY A 123 48.55 6.96 -40.10
C GLY A 123 47.97 8.32 -40.50
N ALA A 124 46.82 8.69 -39.93
CA ALA A 124 46.16 9.96 -40.23
C ALA A 124 47.07 11.17 -39.94
N PRO A 125 46.86 12.32 -40.62
CA PRO A 125 47.68 13.51 -40.41
C PRO A 125 47.67 13.99 -38.94
N HIS A 126 48.80 14.51 -38.47
CA HIS A 126 48.97 14.99 -37.08
C HIS A 126 47.82 15.90 -36.61
N LYS A 127 47.39 16.84 -37.47
CA LYS A 127 46.30 17.79 -37.16
C LYS A 127 44.96 17.08 -36.92
N GLU A 128 44.70 15.96 -37.58
CA GLU A 128 43.49 15.17 -37.38
C GLU A 128 43.56 14.33 -36.11
N LEU A 129 44.75 13.78 -35.81
CA LEU A 129 45.02 13.07 -34.57
C LEU A 129 44.84 13.98 -33.35
N GLU A 130 45.43 15.17 -33.33
CA GLU A 130 45.22 16.16 -32.24
C GLU A 130 43.73 16.49 -32.03
N LYS A 131 42.98 16.65 -33.13
CA LYS A 131 41.55 16.94 -33.07
C LYS A 131 40.76 15.76 -32.49
N ALA A 132 41.13 14.53 -32.82
CA ALA A 132 40.51 13.32 -32.27
C ALA A 132 40.87 13.12 -30.78
N GLU A 133 42.12 13.38 -30.39
CA GLU A 133 42.57 13.36 -29.00
C GLU A 133 41.80 14.37 -28.15
N LEU A 134 41.65 15.60 -28.63
CA LEU A 134 40.88 16.63 -27.92
C LEU A 134 39.41 16.22 -27.74
N LYS A 135 38.79 15.61 -28.76
CA LYS A 135 37.41 15.09 -28.66
C LYS A 135 37.30 13.94 -27.66
N SER A 136 38.27 13.03 -27.66
CA SER A 136 38.34 11.91 -26.71
C SER A 136 38.50 12.42 -25.28
N LYS A 137 39.44 13.34 -25.04
CA LYS A 137 39.66 13.97 -23.73
C LYS A 137 38.41 14.68 -23.23
N LYS A 138 37.75 15.48 -24.08
CA LYS A 138 36.49 16.16 -23.70
C LYS A 138 35.36 15.17 -23.39
N ALA A 139 35.29 14.05 -24.11
CA ALA A 139 34.32 12.99 -23.81
C ALA A 139 34.63 12.27 -22.49
N ALA A 140 35.91 12.07 -22.17
CA ALA A 140 36.36 11.51 -20.89
C ALA A 140 36.00 12.41 -19.70
N GLU A 141 36.24 13.72 -19.82
CA GLU A 141 35.86 14.73 -18.82
C GLU A 141 34.33 14.74 -18.60
N SER A 142 33.56 14.68 -19.69
CA SER A 142 32.09 14.58 -19.64
C SER A 142 31.61 13.29 -18.95
N PHE A 143 32.27 12.15 -19.22
CA PHE A 143 31.96 10.88 -18.58
C PHE A 143 32.29 10.89 -17.09
N ALA A 144 33.45 11.44 -16.69
CA ALA A 144 33.84 11.60 -15.30
C ALA A 144 32.82 12.44 -14.51
N LEU A 145 32.36 13.56 -15.08
CA LEU A 145 31.31 14.38 -14.48
C LEU A 145 29.98 13.63 -14.32
N CYS A 146 29.64 12.73 -15.26
CA CYS A 146 28.45 11.89 -15.13
C CYS A 146 28.60 10.85 -14.01
N ILE A 147 29.79 10.28 -13.81
CA ILE A 147 30.07 9.37 -12.69
C ILE A 147 29.87 10.08 -11.36
N GLU A 148 30.46 11.27 -11.19
CA GLU A 148 30.32 12.05 -9.96
C GLU A 148 28.85 12.39 -9.65
N LYS A 149 28.09 12.84 -10.66
CA LYS A 149 26.66 13.11 -10.51
C LYS A 149 25.87 11.87 -10.15
N TYR A 150 26.14 10.73 -10.80
CA TYR A 150 25.48 9.46 -10.52
C TYR A 150 25.73 9.02 -9.08
N ASN A 151 26.98 9.06 -8.61
CA ASN A 151 27.32 8.70 -7.23
C ASN A 151 26.62 9.61 -6.21
N ARG A 152 26.54 10.91 -6.50
CA ARG A 152 25.84 11.87 -5.62
C ARG A 152 24.35 11.57 -5.49
N VAL A 153 23.65 11.35 -6.60
CA VAL A 153 22.21 11.02 -6.54
C VAL A 153 21.98 9.60 -5.99
N GLY A 154 22.96 8.70 -6.15
CA GLY A 154 22.96 7.38 -5.51
C GLY A 154 22.98 7.48 -3.99
N ALA A 155 23.89 8.28 -3.44
CA ALA A 155 23.95 8.51 -1.99
C ALA A 155 22.68 9.16 -1.43
N GLU A 156 22.11 10.13 -2.15
CA GLU A 156 20.84 10.76 -1.77
C GLU A 156 19.68 9.75 -1.78
N PHE A 157 19.62 8.88 -2.80
CA PHE A 157 18.65 7.79 -2.84
C PHE A 157 18.80 6.82 -1.66
N GLU A 158 20.02 6.37 -1.37
CA GLU A 158 20.28 5.45 -0.24
C GLU A 158 19.85 6.06 1.10
N GLN A 159 20.15 7.34 1.29
CA GLN A 159 19.71 8.08 2.48
C GLN A 159 18.18 8.13 2.57
N LYS A 160 17.49 8.59 1.50
CA LYS A 160 16.03 8.73 1.50
C LYS A 160 15.30 7.40 1.64
N LEU A 161 15.83 6.34 1.03
CA LEU A 161 15.31 5.00 1.17
C LEU A 161 15.43 4.51 2.63
N SER A 162 16.58 4.74 3.26
CA SER A 162 16.83 4.33 4.66
C SER A 162 15.90 5.06 5.63
N GLU A 163 15.78 6.38 5.50
CA GLU A 163 14.85 7.22 6.28
C GLU A 163 13.40 6.69 6.14
N SER A 164 12.99 6.35 4.92
CA SER A 164 11.64 5.85 4.63
C SER A 164 11.39 4.43 5.16
N ALA A 165 12.40 3.56 5.12
CA ALA A 165 12.29 2.18 5.58
C ALA A 165 12.20 2.09 7.11
N GLN A 166 12.93 2.94 7.84
CA GLN A 166 12.91 2.98 9.30
C GLN A 166 11.58 3.49 9.87
N VAL A 167 10.93 4.47 9.23
CA VAL A 167 9.59 4.94 9.60
C VAL A 167 8.55 3.80 9.54
N ARG A 168 8.82 2.73 8.77
CA ARG A 168 7.91 1.59 8.61
C ARG A 168 8.10 0.45 9.60
N LEU A 169 9.24 0.37 10.29
CA LEU A 169 9.41 -0.61 11.34
C LEU A 169 8.81 -0.02 12.61
N PRO A 170 7.70 -0.55 13.15
CA PRO A 170 7.27 -0.14 14.48
C PRO A 170 8.46 -0.42 15.41
N VAL A 171 9.02 0.65 15.98
CA VAL A 171 9.99 0.53 17.06
C VAL A 171 9.22 -0.19 18.16
N SER A 172 9.51 -1.48 18.33
CA SER A 172 8.90 -2.26 19.39
C SER A 172 9.32 -1.63 20.71
N PRO A 173 8.38 -1.31 21.62
CA PRO A 173 8.71 -0.76 22.93
C PRO A 173 9.56 -1.74 23.75
#